data_AF-A0A161YEZ4-F1
#
_entry.id   AF-A0A161YEZ4-F1
#
_cell.length_a   1.000
_cell.length_b   1.000
_cell.length_c   1.000
_cell.angle_alpha   90.00
_cell.angle_beta   90.00
_cell.angle_gamma   90.00
#
_symmetry.space_group_name_H-M   'P 1'
#
loop_
_entity.id
_entity.type
_entity.pdbx_description
1 polymer ?
#
loop_
_entity_poly.entity_id
_entity_poly.type
_entity_poly.pdbx_seq_one_letter_code
_entity_poly.pdbx_strand_id
1 'polypeptide(L)'
;MTINFNIHSASTTNTSTSTPIQPLAAPVKTESEPNQAKVTKEKQVSDEPVSIAAFSGDAPSSSPYNALLNPEGFDFENMSINEFKGIVDAIRTLESDIARSSGYTGSLRDTFWSDVMGVKGSLDGVNFEEKGFKPDEKINIIDFFVDHVEGAAQMEKENYRSFHGMLGNAQKKQQTVAKITSESFLQEYQEKVINFLKSQETKLVDTQT
;
A
#
# COMPACT_ATOMS: atom_id res chain seq x y z
N MET A 1 38.43 15.53 -3.54
CA MET A 1 38.47 15.40 -2.07
C MET A 1 37.72 14.14 -1.70
N THR A 2 38.20 13.39 -0.71
CA THR A 2 37.60 12.12 -0.27
C THR A 2 37.20 12.27 1.19
N ILE A 3 35.94 11.97 1.52
CA ILE A 3 35.40 12.15 2.87
C ILE A 3 35.24 10.76 3.49
N ASN A 4 36.12 10.42 4.44
CA ASN A 4 36.00 9.21 5.24
C ASN A 4 35.12 9.50 6.46
N PHE A 5 34.04 8.73 6.64
CA PHE A 5 33.23 8.78 7.86
C PHE A 5 33.80 7.83 8.91
N ASN A 6 34.19 8.36 10.06
CA ASN A 6 34.75 7.59 11.17
C ASN A 6 33.62 7.23 12.15
N ILE A 7 33.18 5.96 12.13
CA ILE A 7 32.07 5.49 12.99
C ILE A 7 32.63 5.16 14.37
N HIS A 8 32.25 5.93 15.39
CA HIS A 8 32.58 5.64 16.78
C HIS A 8 31.48 4.81 17.45
N SER A 9 31.81 3.56 17.81
CA SER A 9 30.93 2.67 18.56
C SER A 9 30.66 3.21 19.97
N ALA A 10 29.39 3.45 20.31
CA ALA A 10 28.97 3.72 21.67
C ALA A 10 28.87 2.41 22.46
N SER A 11 29.68 2.25 23.51
CA SER A 11 29.66 1.06 24.37
C SER A 11 28.38 0.99 25.21
N THR A 12 27.84 -0.21 25.36
CA THR A 12 26.78 -0.51 26.32
C THR A 12 27.34 -0.54 27.75
N THR A 13 26.70 0.17 28.68
CA THR A 13 26.93 0.03 30.12
C THR A 13 25.67 -0.47 30.81
N ASN A 14 25.62 -1.76 31.06
CA ASN A 14 24.59 -2.38 31.90
C ASN A 14 24.75 -1.89 33.35
N THR A 15 23.65 -1.47 33.98
CA THR A 15 23.60 -1.23 35.43
C THR A 15 22.50 -2.11 36.01
N SER A 16 22.89 -3.21 36.65
CA SER A 16 21.97 -4.13 37.32
C SER A 16 21.65 -3.66 38.73
N THR A 17 20.37 -3.62 39.10
CA THR A 17 19.93 -3.47 40.50
C THR A 17 19.10 -4.68 40.90
N SER A 18 19.58 -5.42 41.90
CA SER A 18 19.04 -6.73 42.29
C SER A 18 18.24 -6.65 43.59
N THR A 19 17.02 -7.20 43.62
CA THR A 19 16.30 -7.53 44.86
C THR A 19 15.57 -8.89 44.68
N PRO A 20 15.87 -9.93 45.48
CA PRO A 20 15.29 -11.27 45.28
C PRO A 20 14.10 -11.56 46.21
N ILE A 21 13.03 -12.17 45.67
CA ILE A 21 12.01 -12.90 46.46
C ILE A 21 11.62 -14.18 45.70
N GLN A 22 11.65 -15.31 46.40
CA GLN A 22 11.16 -16.64 46.03
C GLN A 22 10.90 -17.45 47.32
N PRO A 23 10.15 -18.57 47.28
CA PRO A 23 8.97 -18.87 46.46
C PRO A 23 7.81 -19.41 47.34
N LEU A 24 6.63 -19.68 46.76
CA LEU A 24 5.67 -20.65 47.32
C LEU A 24 4.79 -21.27 46.23
N ALA A 25 4.17 -22.43 46.52
CA ALA A 25 3.61 -23.33 45.51
C ALA A 25 2.07 -23.33 45.39
N ALA A 26 1.58 -23.90 44.28
CA ALA A 26 0.18 -24.28 44.00
C ALA A 26 -0.20 -25.60 44.75
N PRO A 27 -1.37 -26.27 44.54
CA PRO A 27 -2.50 -26.01 43.62
C PRO A 27 -3.93 -26.22 44.20
N VAL A 28 -4.98 -25.83 43.46
CA VAL A 28 -6.41 -26.18 43.69
C VAL A 28 -7.16 -26.34 42.35
N LYS A 29 -8.33 -26.97 42.32
CA LYS A 29 -9.18 -27.22 41.12
C LYS A 29 -10.70 -27.00 41.41
N THR A 30 -11.62 -26.96 40.44
CA THR A 30 -11.44 -26.97 38.96
C THR A 30 -12.05 -25.70 38.29
N GLU A 31 -13.27 -25.57 37.73
CA GLU A 31 -14.38 -26.48 37.37
C GLU A 31 -15.32 -25.79 36.34
N SER A 32 -15.81 -26.54 35.34
CA SER A 32 -16.94 -26.25 34.40
C SER A 32 -17.00 -24.93 33.58
N GLU A 33 -17.14 -25.08 32.27
CA GLU A 33 -17.67 -24.03 31.35
C GLU A 33 -19.18 -23.77 31.57
N PRO A 34 -19.76 -22.77 30.87
CA PRO A 34 -20.62 -23.19 29.76
C PRO A 34 -20.43 -22.40 28.46
N ASN A 35 -20.27 -23.14 27.35
CA ASN A 35 -20.60 -22.80 25.96
C ASN A 35 -20.86 -21.31 25.63
N GLN A 36 -19.83 -20.58 25.22
CA GLN A 36 -20.01 -19.59 24.15
C GLN A 36 -19.84 -20.31 22.81
N ALA A 37 -20.90 -20.31 22.00
CA ALA A 37 -20.86 -20.85 20.64
C ALA A 37 -19.95 -19.96 19.78
N LYS A 38 -18.65 -20.28 19.75
CA LYS A 38 -17.68 -19.66 18.86
C LYS A 38 -18.10 -19.98 17.42
N VAL A 39 -18.78 -19.04 16.77
CA VAL A 39 -19.03 -19.07 15.33
C VAL A 39 -17.70 -18.82 14.64
N THR A 40 -16.89 -19.88 14.55
CA THR A 40 -15.72 -19.92 13.69
C THR A 40 -16.24 -19.88 12.26
N LYS A 41 -16.41 -18.66 11.73
CA LYS A 41 -16.29 -18.44 10.30
C LYS A 41 -14.84 -18.77 9.95
N GLU A 42 -14.60 -20.02 9.61
CA GLU A 42 -13.46 -20.37 8.77
C GLU A 42 -13.70 -19.60 7.47
N LYS A 43 -13.00 -18.46 7.26
CA LYS A 43 -12.79 -17.92 5.92
C LYS A 43 -12.03 -19.04 5.24
N GLN A 44 -12.74 -19.86 4.45
CA GLN A 44 -12.12 -20.90 3.65
C GLN A 44 -11.23 -20.18 2.64
N VAL A 45 -9.95 -20.04 3.01
CA VAL A 45 -8.93 -19.48 2.12
C VAL A 45 -8.86 -20.42 0.93
N SER A 46 -9.12 -19.87 -0.25
CA SER A 46 -8.81 -20.55 -1.49
C SER A 46 -7.28 -20.57 -1.60
N ASP A 47 -6.68 -21.76 -1.63
CA ASP A 47 -5.23 -21.89 -1.86
C ASP A 47 -4.84 -21.48 -3.30
N GLU A 48 -5.82 -21.30 -4.21
CA GLU A 48 -5.60 -20.63 -5.50
C GLU A 48 -5.67 -19.09 -5.31
N PRO A 49 -4.60 -18.34 -5.68
CA PRO A 49 -4.57 -16.89 -5.57
C PRO A 49 -5.58 -16.25 -6.51
N VAL A 50 -6.39 -15.32 -5.99
CA VAL A 50 -7.47 -14.67 -6.76
C VAL A 50 -6.91 -13.48 -7.54
N SER A 51 -6.17 -13.77 -8.62
CA SER A 51 -5.65 -12.73 -9.50
C SER A 51 -6.75 -12.11 -10.37
N ILE A 52 -7.00 -10.81 -10.17
CA ILE A 52 -7.99 -10.04 -10.94
C ILE A 52 -7.33 -9.24 -12.07
N ALA A 53 -8.08 -8.92 -13.12
CA ALA A 53 -7.63 -8.10 -14.25
C ALA A 53 -6.26 -8.52 -14.85
N ALA A 54 -6.10 -9.79 -15.25
CA ALA A 54 -4.92 -10.26 -15.99
C ALA A 54 -4.87 -9.69 -17.42
N PHE A 55 -3.77 -9.03 -17.78
CA PHE A 55 -3.61 -8.37 -19.07
C PHE A 55 -3.17 -9.34 -20.18
N SER A 56 -4.03 -9.57 -21.17
CA SER A 56 -3.83 -10.58 -22.22
C SER A 56 -3.27 -10.05 -23.55
N GLY A 57 -2.81 -8.80 -23.60
CA GLY A 57 -2.27 -8.16 -24.81
C GLY A 57 -0.75 -8.02 -24.83
N ASP A 58 -0.20 -7.61 -25.97
CA ASP A 58 1.22 -7.30 -26.13
C ASP A 58 1.59 -6.00 -25.39
N ALA A 59 2.17 -6.13 -24.20
CA ALA A 59 2.70 -5.00 -23.43
C ALA A 59 4.08 -4.56 -23.97
N PRO A 60 4.34 -3.25 -24.20
CA PRO A 60 5.68 -2.79 -24.59
C PRO A 60 6.66 -3.02 -23.44
N SER A 61 7.72 -3.80 -23.69
CA SER A 61 8.61 -4.34 -22.65
C SER A 61 9.29 -3.31 -21.74
N SER A 62 9.38 -2.04 -22.16
CA SER A 62 9.96 -0.92 -21.41
C SER A 62 8.96 0.19 -21.08
N SER A 63 7.66 -0.10 -21.02
CA SER A 63 6.63 0.90 -20.69
C SER A 63 6.72 1.36 -19.22
N PRO A 64 6.60 2.68 -18.92
CA PRO A 64 6.44 3.16 -17.55
C PRO A 64 5.12 2.69 -16.91
N TYR A 65 4.22 2.09 -17.70
CA TYR A 65 2.94 1.55 -17.27
C TYR A 65 2.97 0.02 -17.10
N ASN A 66 4.13 -0.64 -17.17
CA ASN A 66 4.27 -2.11 -17.06
C ASN A 66 3.51 -2.71 -15.85
N ALA A 67 3.50 -2.02 -14.70
CA ALA A 67 2.81 -2.50 -13.50
C ALA A 67 1.27 -2.53 -13.63
N LEU A 68 0.66 -1.83 -14.60
CA LEU A 68 -0.76 -1.96 -14.94
C LEU A 68 -1.00 -3.08 -15.96
N LEU A 69 -0.06 -3.32 -16.87
CA LEU A 69 -0.14 -4.32 -17.94
C LEU A 69 0.34 -5.70 -17.47
N ASN A 70 -0.04 -6.14 -16.27
CA ASN A 70 0.44 -7.41 -15.70
C ASN A 70 -0.28 -8.63 -16.29
N PRO A 71 0.38 -9.55 -17.01
CA PRO A 71 -0.25 -10.75 -17.54
C PRO A 71 -0.60 -11.79 -16.47
N GLU A 72 -0.02 -11.71 -15.27
CA GLU A 72 -0.34 -12.60 -14.15
C GLU A 72 -1.59 -12.15 -13.36
N GLY A 73 -2.09 -10.93 -13.62
CA GLY A 73 -3.16 -10.30 -12.87
C GLY A 73 -2.71 -9.78 -11.50
N PHE A 74 -3.66 -9.40 -10.64
CA PHE A 74 -3.36 -8.79 -9.34
C PHE A 74 -3.98 -9.57 -8.19
N ASP A 75 -3.14 -10.13 -7.32
CA ASP A 75 -3.56 -10.69 -6.03
C ASP A 75 -3.25 -9.67 -4.93
N PHE A 76 -4.25 -8.89 -4.50
CA PHE A 76 -4.08 -7.89 -3.44
C PHE A 76 -4.16 -8.45 -2.01
N GLU A 77 -4.54 -9.73 -1.82
CA GLU A 77 -4.44 -10.40 -0.52
C GLU A 77 -3.00 -10.88 -0.25
N ASN A 78 -2.16 -11.03 -1.29
CA ASN A 78 -0.80 -11.57 -1.24
C ASN A 78 0.22 -10.73 -2.06
N MET A 79 0.25 -9.41 -1.83
CA MET A 79 1.12 -8.46 -2.54
C MET A 79 2.04 -7.70 -1.59
N SER A 80 3.26 -7.39 -2.03
CA SER A 80 4.18 -6.53 -1.29
C SER A 80 3.89 -5.05 -1.53
N ILE A 81 4.25 -4.21 -0.57
CA ILE A 81 4.10 -2.76 -0.70
C ILE A 81 4.90 -2.21 -1.89
N ASN A 82 6.05 -2.81 -2.22
CA ASN A 82 6.83 -2.45 -3.40
C ASN A 82 6.09 -2.70 -4.72
N GLU A 83 5.42 -3.85 -4.87
CA GLU A 83 4.61 -4.16 -6.05
C GLU A 83 3.40 -3.21 -6.16
N PHE A 84 2.68 -3.01 -5.04
CA PHE A 84 1.54 -2.09 -5.01
C PHE A 84 1.94 -0.64 -5.32
N LYS A 85 3.09 -0.20 -4.80
CA LYS A 85 3.67 1.11 -5.12
C LYS A 85 3.99 1.25 -6.61
N GLY A 86 4.42 0.17 -7.28
CA GLY A 86 4.59 0.14 -8.73
C GLY A 86 3.29 0.43 -9.49
N ILE A 87 2.18 -0.16 -9.06
CA ILE A 87 0.83 0.10 -9.62
C ILE A 87 0.43 1.56 -9.40
N VAL A 88 0.61 2.08 -8.18
CA VAL A 88 0.31 3.47 -7.82
C VAL A 88 1.16 4.46 -8.64
N ASP A 89 2.46 4.21 -8.83
CA ASP A 89 3.32 5.06 -9.65
C ASP A 89 2.99 4.98 -11.15
N ALA A 90 2.57 3.82 -11.67
CA ALA A 90 2.09 3.67 -13.04
C ALA A 90 0.81 4.50 -13.30
N ILE A 91 -0.19 4.38 -12.42
CA ILE A 91 -1.43 5.18 -12.46
C ILE A 91 -1.12 6.68 -12.40
N ARG A 92 -0.31 7.10 -11.43
CA ARG A 92 0.12 8.50 -11.24
C ARG A 92 0.80 9.05 -12.51
N THR A 93 1.62 8.24 -13.16
CA THR A 93 2.35 8.64 -14.37
C THR A 93 1.39 8.77 -15.55
N LEU A 94 0.51 7.77 -15.77
CA LEU A 94 -0.50 7.78 -16.82
C LEU A 94 -1.43 9.00 -16.75
N GLU A 95 -1.99 9.29 -15.58
CA GLU A 95 -2.86 10.46 -15.38
C GLU A 95 -2.12 11.77 -15.69
N SER A 96 -0.84 11.86 -15.32
CA SER A 96 -0.01 13.04 -15.56
C SER A 96 0.29 13.25 -17.05
N ASP A 97 0.57 12.16 -17.78
CA ASP A 97 0.97 12.22 -19.18
C ASP A 97 -0.23 12.30 -20.14
N ILE A 98 -1.38 11.73 -19.79
CA ILE A 98 -2.67 11.99 -20.45
C ILE A 98 -2.97 13.50 -20.39
N ALA A 99 -2.87 14.12 -19.21
CA ALA A 99 -3.12 15.55 -19.04
C ALA A 99 -2.14 16.41 -19.88
N ARG A 100 -0.83 16.13 -19.83
CA ARG A 100 0.15 16.81 -20.70
C ARG A 100 -0.17 16.65 -22.19
N SER A 101 -0.50 15.43 -22.62
CA SER A 101 -0.71 15.10 -24.04
C SER A 101 -1.97 15.70 -24.67
N SER A 102 -2.90 16.21 -23.84
CA SER A 102 -4.08 16.98 -24.26
C SER A 102 -3.87 18.50 -24.20
N GLY A 103 -2.68 18.96 -23.81
CA GLY A 103 -2.35 20.38 -23.66
C GLY A 103 -2.82 21.00 -22.34
N TYR A 104 -3.24 20.21 -21.36
CA TYR A 104 -3.64 20.72 -20.05
C TYR A 104 -2.42 21.21 -19.25
N THR A 105 -2.39 22.51 -18.97
CA THR A 105 -1.32 23.20 -18.20
C THR A 105 -1.77 23.64 -16.80
N GLY A 106 -2.98 23.27 -16.38
CA GLY A 106 -3.53 23.60 -15.07
C GLY A 106 -2.95 22.74 -13.93
N SER A 107 -3.49 22.93 -12.72
CA SER A 107 -3.07 22.15 -11.55
C SER A 107 -3.80 20.82 -11.49
N LEU A 108 -3.05 19.71 -11.42
CA LEU A 108 -3.60 18.36 -11.15
C LEU A 108 -4.07 18.16 -9.70
N ARG A 109 -3.97 19.20 -8.86
CA ARG A 109 -4.58 19.26 -7.54
C ARG A 109 -6.10 19.09 -7.67
N ASP A 110 -6.71 18.42 -6.70
CA ASP A 110 -8.16 18.15 -6.65
C ASP A 110 -8.69 17.31 -7.84
N THR A 111 -7.80 16.72 -8.65
CA THR A 111 -8.08 15.63 -9.61
C THR A 111 -7.72 14.27 -9.02
N PHE A 112 -8.10 13.16 -9.68
CA PHE A 112 -7.75 11.81 -9.23
C PHE A 112 -6.23 11.57 -9.10
N TRP A 113 -5.40 12.25 -9.90
CA TRP A 113 -3.93 12.27 -9.72
C TRP A 113 -3.51 12.73 -8.32
N SER A 114 -4.24 13.69 -7.73
CA SER A 114 -4.02 14.19 -6.38
C SER A 114 -4.35 13.15 -5.31
N ASP A 115 -5.39 12.34 -5.52
CA ASP A 115 -5.76 11.24 -4.62
C ASP A 115 -4.71 10.12 -4.66
N VAL A 116 -4.27 9.74 -5.86
CA VAL A 116 -3.21 8.74 -6.08
C VAL A 116 -1.89 9.20 -5.46
N MET A 117 -1.54 10.49 -5.55
CA MET A 117 -0.41 11.08 -4.83
C MET A 117 -0.57 11.03 -3.30
N GLY A 118 -1.80 11.15 -2.79
CA GLY A 118 -2.11 10.95 -1.36
C GLY A 118 -1.87 9.52 -0.88
N VAL A 119 -2.19 8.52 -1.72
CA VAL A 119 -1.82 7.11 -1.47
C VAL A 119 -0.30 6.96 -1.53
N LYS A 120 0.35 7.42 -2.60
CA LYS A 120 1.81 7.29 -2.78
C LYS A 120 2.60 7.87 -1.62
N GLY A 121 2.29 9.11 -1.20
CA GLY A 121 2.94 9.75 -0.06
C GLY A 121 2.71 9.06 1.28
N SER A 122 1.74 8.13 1.36
CA SER A 122 1.54 7.27 2.52
C SER A 122 2.39 6.01 2.46
N LEU A 123 2.60 5.45 1.27
CA LEU A 123 3.52 4.32 1.05
C LEU A 123 4.98 4.75 1.22
N ASP A 124 5.35 5.94 0.74
CA ASP A 124 6.68 6.54 0.94
C ASP A 124 6.95 6.97 2.39
N GLY A 125 5.89 7.24 3.17
CA GLY A 125 5.98 7.81 4.52
C GLY A 125 5.94 6.81 5.66
N VAL A 126 5.90 5.50 5.38
CA VAL A 126 5.88 4.45 6.40
C VAL A 126 7.30 3.96 6.67
N ASN A 127 7.72 3.99 7.94
CA ASN A 127 8.86 3.22 8.39
C ASN A 127 8.42 1.76 8.61
N PHE A 128 8.73 0.88 7.67
CA PHE A 128 8.36 -0.55 7.74
C PHE A 128 9.13 -1.27 8.86
N GLU A 129 10.37 -0.86 9.15
CA GLU A 129 11.18 -1.44 10.23
C GLU A 129 10.55 -1.19 11.60
N GLU A 130 10.05 0.02 11.87
CA GLU A 130 9.29 0.35 13.10
C GLU A 130 7.97 -0.41 13.21
N LYS A 131 7.36 -0.80 12.07
CA LYS A 131 6.16 -1.65 12.05
C LYS A 131 6.48 -3.15 12.11
N GLY A 132 7.74 -3.56 12.06
CA GLY A 132 8.14 -4.97 12.07
C GLY A 132 7.94 -5.73 10.76
N PHE A 133 7.67 -5.03 9.65
CA PHE A 133 7.46 -5.60 8.30
C PHE A 133 8.64 -5.29 7.37
N LYS A 134 8.78 -6.05 6.28
CA LYS A 134 9.66 -5.67 5.16
C LYS A 134 8.86 -5.11 3.97
N PRO A 135 9.41 -4.16 3.17
CA PRO A 135 8.73 -3.62 1.99
C PRO A 135 8.42 -4.66 0.89
N ASP A 136 9.18 -5.75 0.88
CA ASP A 136 9.09 -6.95 0.02
C ASP A 136 8.30 -8.12 0.65
N GLU A 137 7.80 -7.95 1.88
CA GLU A 137 6.93 -8.94 2.54
C GLU A 137 5.53 -8.93 1.91
N LYS A 138 4.94 -10.12 1.74
CA LYS A 138 3.60 -10.27 1.15
C LYS A 138 2.52 -10.06 2.21
N ILE A 139 1.59 -9.15 1.94
CA ILE A 139 0.52 -8.75 2.85
C ILE A 139 -0.80 -8.55 2.08
N ASN A 140 -1.91 -8.47 2.81
CA ASN A 140 -3.14 -7.92 2.25
C ASN A 140 -3.05 -6.38 2.21
N ILE A 141 -3.03 -5.82 1.00
CA ILE A 141 -2.95 -4.37 0.76
C ILE A 141 -4.19 -3.65 1.29
N ILE A 142 -5.36 -4.28 1.25
CA ILE A 142 -6.61 -3.67 1.71
C ILE A 142 -6.59 -3.53 3.23
N ASP A 143 -6.23 -4.60 3.95
CA ASP A 143 -6.16 -4.63 5.42
C ASP A 143 -5.10 -3.64 5.94
N PHE A 144 -3.95 -3.52 5.27
CA PHE A 144 -2.93 -2.50 5.61
C PHE A 144 -3.49 -1.06 5.62
N PHE A 145 -4.43 -0.74 4.72
CA PHE A 145 -5.12 0.56 4.72
C PHE A 145 -6.33 0.63 5.68
N VAL A 146 -6.89 -0.50 6.14
CA VAL A 146 -7.82 -0.57 7.27
C VAL A 146 -7.10 -0.22 8.57
N ASP A 147 -5.96 -0.89 8.86
CA ASP A 147 -5.13 -0.63 10.06
C ASP A 147 -4.71 0.84 10.16
N HIS A 148 -4.40 1.47 9.02
CA HIS A 148 -4.07 2.90 8.94
C HIS A 148 -5.26 3.81 9.32
N VAL A 149 -6.51 3.41 9.02
CA VAL A 149 -7.72 4.14 9.42
C VAL A 149 -8.01 3.94 10.90
N GLU A 150 -7.86 2.72 11.43
CA GLU A 150 -8.07 2.44 12.85
C GLU A 150 -7.03 3.14 13.74
N GLY A 151 -5.75 3.09 13.36
CA GLY A 151 -4.69 3.84 14.03
C GLY A 151 -4.91 5.35 14.01
N ALA A 152 -5.37 5.91 12.88
CA ALA A 152 -5.73 7.33 12.79
C ALA A 152 -6.93 7.70 13.67
N ALA A 153 -7.95 6.83 13.77
CA ALA A 153 -9.09 7.03 14.65
C ALA A 153 -8.68 7.03 16.14
N GLN A 154 -7.79 6.11 16.53
CA GLN A 154 -7.30 6.04 17.91
C GLN A 154 -6.39 7.24 18.24
N MET A 155 -5.53 7.69 17.33
CA MET A 155 -4.71 8.91 17.52
C MET A 155 -5.58 10.18 17.67
N GLU A 156 -6.62 10.36 16.84
CA GLU A 156 -7.57 11.48 17.02
C GLU A 156 -8.35 11.39 18.34
N LYS A 157 -8.70 10.19 18.78
CA LYS A 157 -9.41 9.95 20.05
C LYS A 157 -8.54 10.21 21.28
N GLU A 158 -7.23 9.92 21.21
CA GLU A 158 -6.27 10.20 22.29
C GLU A 158 -5.86 11.67 22.34
N ASN A 159 -5.60 12.31 21.20
CA ASN A 159 -5.21 13.71 21.14
C ASN A 159 -5.70 14.40 19.87
N TYR A 160 -7.00 14.68 19.83
CA TYR A 160 -7.68 15.39 18.74
C TYR A 160 -6.98 16.69 18.32
N ARG A 161 -6.38 17.45 19.24
CA ARG A 161 -5.71 18.71 18.92
C ARG A 161 -4.42 18.53 18.11
N SER A 162 -3.70 17.43 18.32
CA SER A 162 -2.45 17.14 17.59
C SER A 162 -2.69 16.36 16.30
N PHE A 163 -3.78 15.59 16.20
CA PHE A 163 -4.06 14.68 15.08
C PHE A 163 -5.31 15.05 14.26
N HIS A 164 -5.90 16.22 14.48
CA HIS A 164 -7.13 16.66 13.80
C HIS A 164 -7.11 16.47 12.26
N GLY A 165 -8.03 15.68 11.74
CA GLY A 165 -8.18 15.41 10.31
C GLY A 165 -7.33 14.26 9.78
N MET A 166 -6.51 13.63 10.63
CA MET A 166 -5.73 12.43 10.28
C MET A 166 -6.63 11.25 9.92
N LEU A 167 -7.75 11.07 10.62
CA LEU A 167 -8.74 10.03 10.32
C LEU A 167 -9.40 10.28 8.95
N GLY A 168 -9.88 11.51 8.71
CA GLY A 168 -10.46 11.88 7.42
C GLY A 168 -9.47 11.77 6.25
N ASN A 169 -8.19 11.99 6.51
CA ASN A 169 -7.11 11.79 5.54
C ASN A 169 -6.86 10.29 5.27
N ALA A 170 -6.82 9.46 6.31
CA ALA A 170 -6.67 8.00 6.19
C ALA A 170 -7.87 7.37 5.43
N GLN A 171 -9.10 7.76 5.77
CA GLN A 171 -10.32 7.27 5.11
C GLN A 171 -10.35 7.60 3.62
N LYS A 172 -9.95 8.81 3.21
CA LYS A 172 -9.82 9.17 1.79
C LYS A 172 -8.83 8.25 1.07
N LYS A 173 -7.65 8.01 1.66
CA LYS A 173 -6.63 7.11 1.09
C LYS A 173 -7.14 5.67 0.97
N GLN A 174 -7.84 5.17 1.98
CA GLN A 174 -8.48 3.86 1.95
C GLN A 174 -9.52 3.77 0.81
N GLN A 175 -10.33 4.81 0.60
CA GLN A 175 -11.28 4.88 -0.53
C GLN A 175 -10.57 4.91 -1.89
N THR A 176 -9.47 5.65 -2.02
CA THR A 176 -8.63 5.64 -3.22
C THR A 176 -8.02 4.26 -3.48
N VAL A 177 -7.52 3.58 -2.44
CA VAL A 177 -6.97 2.22 -2.53
C VAL A 177 -8.05 1.23 -2.93
N ALA A 178 -9.21 1.22 -2.27
CA ALA A 178 -10.32 0.34 -2.61
C ALA A 178 -10.83 0.52 -4.05
N LYS A 179 -10.68 1.72 -4.63
CA LYS A 179 -10.89 1.95 -6.07
C LYS A 179 -9.75 1.34 -6.90
N ILE A 180 -8.50 1.61 -6.55
CA ILE A 180 -7.31 1.10 -7.27
C ILE A 180 -7.25 -0.43 -7.28
N THR A 181 -7.64 -1.10 -6.19
CA THR A 181 -7.66 -2.57 -6.06
C THR A 181 -8.96 -3.20 -6.59
N SER A 182 -9.82 -2.47 -7.29
CA SER A 182 -11.05 -3.01 -7.86
C SER A 182 -10.85 -3.44 -9.32
N GLU A 183 -11.38 -4.61 -9.68
CA GLU A 183 -11.16 -5.22 -10.99
C GLU A 183 -11.59 -4.32 -12.15
N SER A 184 -12.78 -3.71 -12.05
CA SER A 184 -13.32 -2.83 -13.09
C SER A 184 -12.46 -1.59 -13.32
N PHE A 185 -11.85 -1.04 -12.27
CA PHE A 185 -10.90 0.07 -12.40
C PHE A 185 -9.58 -0.37 -13.04
N LEU A 186 -9.08 -1.56 -12.71
CA LEU A 186 -7.84 -2.09 -13.28
C LEU A 186 -8.00 -2.42 -14.77
N GLN A 187 -9.14 -2.99 -15.15
CA GLN A 187 -9.54 -3.19 -16.56
C GLN A 187 -9.67 -1.83 -17.29
N GLU A 188 -10.37 -0.84 -16.71
CA GLU A 188 -10.43 0.53 -17.24
C GLU A 188 -9.03 1.11 -17.49
N TYR A 189 -8.11 0.96 -16.51
CA TYR A 189 -6.77 1.53 -16.61
C TYR A 189 -5.85 0.77 -17.57
N GLN A 190 -6.02 -0.54 -17.74
CA GLN A 190 -5.35 -1.31 -18.80
C GLN A 190 -5.76 -0.81 -20.19
N GLU A 191 -7.07 -0.67 -20.44
CA GLU A 191 -7.56 -0.08 -21.69
C GLU A 191 -7.05 1.36 -21.88
N LYS A 192 -7.05 2.16 -20.82
CA LYS A 192 -6.56 3.55 -20.81
C LYS A 192 -5.08 3.66 -21.16
N VAL A 193 -4.23 2.77 -20.63
CA VAL A 193 -2.81 2.67 -21.00
C VAL A 193 -2.65 2.35 -22.49
N ILE A 194 -3.34 1.33 -22.99
CA ILE A 194 -3.22 0.89 -24.39
C ILE A 194 -3.73 1.95 -25.37
N ASN A 195 -4.83 2.62 -25.05
CA ASN A 195 -5.36 3.73 -25.85
C ASN A 195 -4.44 4.95 -25.81
N PHE A 196 -3.83 5.27 -24.66
CA PHE A 196 -2.84 6.34 -24.55
C PHE A 196 -1.60 6.05 -25.41
N LEU A 197 -1.02 4.84 -25.31
CA LEU A 197 0.18 4.44 -26.06
C LEU A 197 -0.03 4.55 -27.58
N LYS A 198 -1.10 3.94 -28.10
CA LYS A 198 -1.50 4.05 -29.52
C LYS A 198 -1.61 5.50 -29.97
N SER A 199 -2.21 6.37 -29.16
CA SER A 199 -2.35 7.79 -29.49
C SER A 199 -1.04 8.59 -29.49
N GLN A 200 0.04 8.09 -28.86
CA GLN A 200 1.38 8.71 -29.01
C GLN A 200 2.09 8.19 -30.26
N GLU A 201 1.93 6.90 -30.61
CA GLU A 201 2.47 6.32 -31.85
C GLU A 201 1.93 7.04 -33.09
N THR A 202 0.62 7.29 -33.17
CA THR A 202 0.01 8.05 -34.27
C THR A 202 0.63 9.45 -34.41
N LYS A 203 0.77 10.19 -33.30
CA LYS A 203 1.39 11.53 -33.31
C LYS A 203 2.84 11.51 -33.81
N LEU A 204 3.61 10.46 -33.52
CA LEU A 204 4.99 10.31 -34.00
C LEU A 204 5.07 10.07 -35.52
N VAL A 205 4.06 9.43 -36.11
CA VAL A 205 3.96 9.24 -37.57
C VAL A 205 3.52 10.53 -38.25
N ASP A 206 2.45 11.17 -37.75
CA ASP A 206 1.87 12.40 -38.32
C ASP A 206 2.83 13.61 -38.31
N THR A 207 3.91 13.56 -37.53
CA THR A 207 4.94 14.62 -37.44
C THR A 207 6.14 14.39 -38.37
N GLN A 208 6.12 13.35 -39.22
CA GLN A 208 7.24 12.97 -40.12
C GLN A 208 6.94 13.15 -41.62
N THR A 209 5.84 13.81 -41.98
CA THR A 209 5.41 14.09 -43.38
C THR A 209 5.42 15.57 -43.70
#